data_AF-A0A919DRM3-F1
#
_entry.id   AF-A0A919DRM3-F1
#
_cell.length_a   1.000
_cell.length_b   1.000
_cell.length_c   1.000
_cell.angle_alpha   90.00
_cell.angle_beta   90.00
_cell.angle_gamma   90.00
#
_symmetry.space_group_name_H-M   'P 1'
#
loop_
_entity.id
_entity.type
_entity.pdbx_description
1 polymer ?
#
loop_
_entity_poly.entity_id
_entity_poly.type
_entity_poly.pdbx_seq_one_letter_code
_entity_poly.pdbx_strand_id
1 'polypeptide(L)'
;MFPDTHEQRCWVHKTADVLDSMPKSAQPGTKKAVQDIYYAEDRDHAARPIKTFEKLYGAKLPKAVKKGRERAPLRRPRPRRSPLRGRPPCRTPRDPRGLIEAARSGPAARRGTTPRGMAARCRRARLA
;
A
#
# COMPACT_ATOMS: atom_id res chain seq x y z
N MET A 1 15.35 -39.36 3.56
CA MET A 1 14.50 -38.47 2.75
C MET A 1 13.15 -39.14 2.57
N PHE A 2 12.02 -38.42 2.69
CA PHE A 2 10.66 -38.98 2.63
C PHE A 2 10.03 -38.72 1.25
N PRO A 3 10.06 -39.69 0.32
CA PRO A 3 9.56 -39.50 -1.04
C PRO A 3 8.03 -39.41 -1.13
N ASP A 4 7.30 -40.06 -0.21
CA ASP A 4 5.83 -40.10 -0.22
C ASP A 4 5.16 -38.90 0.44
N THR A 5 5.93 -37.96 1.02
CA THR A 5 5.35 -36.82 1.73
C THR A 5 4.96 -35.71 0.76
N HIS A 6 3.66 -35.41 0.69
CA HIS A 6 3.18 -34.27 -0.07
C HIS A 6 3.50 -32.94 0.62
N GLU A 7 4.30 -32.09 -0.04
CA GLU A 7 4.65 -30.76 0.46
C GLU A 7 3.43 -29.82 0.51
N GLN A 8 2.81 -29.58 1.66
CA GLN A 8 1.72 -28.61 1.75
C GLN A 8 2.22 -27.22 2.13
N ARG A 9 1.64 -26.18 1.52
CA ARG A 9 1.93 -24.80 1.91
C ARG A 9 1.06 -24.43 3.10
N CYS A 10 1.66 -23.87 4.15
CA CYS A 10 0.86 -23.47 5.30
C CYS A 10 -0.07 -22.29 4.96
N TRP A 11 -1.25 -22.31 5.57
CA TRP A 11 -2.31 -21.34 5.33
C TRP A 11 -1.92 -19.91 5.73
N VAL A 12 -1.01 -19.75 6.72
CA VAL A 12 -0.50 -18.43 7.15
C VAL A 12 0.24 -17.75 6.00
N HIS A 13 1.19 -18.45 5.37
CA HIS A 13 1.95 -17.90 4.25
C HIS A 13 1.07 -17.69 3.02
N LYS A 14 0.11 -18.59 2.79
CA LYS A 14 -0.88 -18.45 1.71
C LYS A 14 -1.72 -17.18 1.88
N THR A 15 -2.21 -16.92 3.09
CA THR A 15 -2.97 -15.71 3.42
C THR A 15 -2.11 -14.46 3.23
N ALA A 16 -0.86 -14.47 3.68
CA ALA A 16 0.06 -13.35 3.51
C ALA A 16 0.29 -12.98 2.04
N ASP A 17 0.40 -13.97 1.14
CA ASP A 17 0.58 -13.73 -0.29
C ASP A 17 -0.65 -13.12 -0.97
N VAL A 18 -1.85 -13.49 -0.50
CA VAL A 18 -3.11 -12.88 -0.94
C VAL A 18 -3.18 -11.43 -0.44
N LEU A 19 -2.85 -11.18 0.83
CA LEU A 19 -2.87 -9.83 1.43
C LEU A 19 -1.85 -8.86 0.80
N ASP A 20 -0.68 -9.35 0.39
CA ASP A 20 0.37 -8.58 -0.30
C ASP A 20 -0.09 -8.06 -1.68
N SER A 21 -1.13 -8.65 -2.26
CA SER A 21 -1.63 -8.31 -3.60
C SER A 21 -2.74 -7.26 -3.61
N MET A 22 -3.10 -6.71 -2.44
CA MET A 22 -4.28 -5.85 -2.26
C MET A 22 -3.96 -4.61 -1.44
N PRO A 23 -4.75 -3.52 -1.59
CA PRO A 23 -4.59 -2.33 -0.76
C PRO A 23 -4.95 -2.62 0.71
N LYS A 24 -4.25 -1.96 1.64
CA LYS A 24 -4.41 -2.15 3.10
C LYS A 24 -5.85 -1.96 3.61
N SER A 25 -6.65 -1.13 2.94
CA SER A 25 -8.05 -0.88 3.28
C SER A 25 -8.95 -2.10 3.06
N ALA A 26 -8.67 -2.94 2.07
CA ALA A 26 -9.45 -4.14 1.75
C ALA A 26 -8.98 -5.40 2.50
N GLN A 27 -7.79 -5.35 3.10
CA GLN A 27 -7.19 -6.46 3.83
C GLN A 27 -8.04 -7.03 4.98
N PRO A 28 -8.70 -6.24 5.85
CA PRO A 28 -9.50 -6.81 6.94
C PRO A 28 -10.70 -7.61 6.43
N GLY A 29 -11.38 -7.14 5.37
CA GLY A 29 -12.50 -7.84 4.76
C GLY A 29 -12.06 -9.11 4.03
N THR A 30 -10.93 -9.06 3.32
CA THR A 30 -10.37 -10.25 2.67
C THR A 30 -9.88 -11.27 3.68
N LYS A 31 -9.27 -10.83 4.79
CA LYS A 31 -8.81 -11.75 5.83
C LYS A 31 -9.97 -12.61 6.30
N LYS A 32 -11.11 -12.01 6.68
CA LYS A 32 -12.33 -12.73 7.08
C LYS A 32 -12.79 -13.74 6.02
N ALA A 33 -12.89 -13.32 4.75
CA ALA A 33 -13.27 -14.22 3.67
C ALA A 33 -12.31 -15.41 3.49
N VAL A 34 -11.00 -15.22 3.72
CA VAL A 34 -10.03 -16.31 3.70
C VAL A 34 -10.15 -17.21 4.94
N GLN A 35 -10.53 -16.63 6.09
CA GLN A 35 -10.85 -17.42 7.29
C GLN A 35 -12.01 -18.38 7.02
N ASP A 36 -13.07 -17.90 6.38
CA ASP A 36 -14.22 -18.73 6.03
C ASP A 36 -13.85 -19.91 5.10
N ILE A 37 -12.80 -19.76 4.28
CA ILE A 37 -12.32 -20.83 3.40
C ILE A 37 -11.61 -21.94 4.18
N TYR A 38 -10.73 -21.59 5.11
CA TYR A 38 -9.94 -22.60 5.84
C TYR A 38 -10.65 -23.15 7.08
N TYR A 39 -11.68 -22.46 7.60
CA TYR A 39 -12.56 -22.97 8.66
C TYR A 39 -13.69 -23.86 8.15
N ALA A 40 -13.84 -24.02 6.83
CA ALA A 40 -14.84 -24.93 6.26
C ALA A 40 -14.54 -26.38 6.66
N GLU A 41 -15.60 -27.12 7.01
CA GLU A 41 -15.51 -28.51 7.47
C GLU A 41 -15.03 -29.45 6.34
N ASP A 42 -15.51 -29.22 5.12
CA ASP A 42 -15.19 -30.03 3.94
C ASP A 42 -14.67 -29.22 2.76
N ARG A 43 -14.10 -29.94 1.80
CA ARG A 43 -13.67 -29.39 0.50
C ARG A 43 -14.83 -28.80 -0.29
N ASP A 44 -16.00 -29.43 -0.26
CA ASP A 44 -17.20 -28.95 -0.94
C ASP A 44 -17.77 -27.69 -0.28
N HIS A 45 -17.74 -27.65 1.04
CA HIS A 45 -18.09 -26.46 1.82
C HIS A 45 -17.14 -25.30 1.52
N ALA A 46 -15.84 -25.57 1.36
CA ALA A 46 -14.83 -24.56 0.98
C ALA A 46 -15.02 -24.00 -0.45
N ALA A 47 -15.65 -24.75 -1.35
CA ALA A 47 -15.89 -24.27 -2.72
C ALA A 47 -16.84 -23.07 -2.78
N ARG A 48 -17.79 -22.96 -1.83
CA ARG A 48 -18.75 -21.85 -1.76
C ARG A 48 -18.06 -20.50 -1.44
N PRO A 49 -17.30 -20.35 -0.34
CA PRO A 49 -16.59 -19.10 -0.04
C PRO A 49 -15.51 -18.79 -1.08
N ILE A 50 -14.89 -19.79 -1.71
CA ILE A 50 -13.97 -19.54 -2.85
C ILE A 50 -14.70 -18.86 -4.01
N LYS A 51 -15.86 -19.37 -4.43
CA LYS A 51 -16.67 -18.74 -5.50
C LYS A 51 -17.12 -17.34 -5.12
N THR A 52 -17.50 -17.12 -3.86
CA THR A 52 -17.86 -15.79 -3.35
C THR A 52 -16.65 -14.84 -3.38
N PHE A 53 -15.48 -15.31 -2.97
CA PHE A 53 -14.23 -14.55 -3.00
C PHE A 53 -13.85 -14.15 -4.44
N GLU A 54 -13.99 -15.07 -5.39
CA GLU A 54 -13.77 -14.80 -6.82
C GLU A 54 -14.74 -13.76 -7.38
N LYS A 55 -16.01 -13.81 -7.00
CA LYS A 55 -17.01 -12.81 -7.44
C LYS A 55 -16.73 -11.41 -6.87
N LEU A 56 -16.36 -11.32 -5.60
CA LEU A 56 -16.14 -10.04 -4.92
C LEU A 56 -14.84 -9.35 -5.37
N TYR A 57 -13.76 -10.12 -5.52
CA TYR A 57 -12.42 -9.58 -5.77
C TYR A 57 -11.89 -9.86 -7.16
N GLY A 58 -12.48 -10.75 -7.95
CA GLY A 58 -12.01 -11.13 -9.28
C GLY A 58 -11.96 -9.97 -10.27
N ALA A 59 -12.94 -9.07 -10.23
CA ALA A 59 -12.98 -7.91 -11.13
C ALA A 59 -11.90 -6.87 -10.80
N LYS A 60 -11.56 -6.68 -9.52
CA LYS A 60 -10.63 -5.62 -9.08
C LYS A 60 -9.20 -6.13 -8.89
N LEU A 61 -9.03 -7.39 -8.51
CA LEU A 61 -7.80 -7.95 -7.97
C LEU A 61 -7.58 -9.39 -8.49
N PRO A 62 -7.41 -9.58 -9.81
CA PRO A 62 -7.22 -10.91 -10.40
C PRO A 62 -5.96 -11.62 -9.88
N LYS A 63 -4.93 -10.84 -9.49
CA LYS A 63 -3.69 -11.37 -8.91
C LYS A 63 -3.90 -12.04 -7.54
N ALA A 64 -4.81 -11.50 -6.72
CA ALA A 64 -5.11 -12.05 -5.40
C ALA A 64 -5.84 -13.40 -5.52
N VAL A 65 -6.81 -13.47 -6.44
CA VAL A 65 -7.55 -14.70 -6.76
C VAL A 65 -6.61 -15.79 -7.28
N LYS A 66 -5.73 -15.46 -8.24
CA LYS A 66 -4.75 -16.41 -8.77
C LYS A 66 -3.86 -16.98 -7.66
N LYS A 67 -3.32 -16.11 -6.79
CA LYS A 67 -2.50 -16.53 -5.64
C LYS A 67 -3.28 -17.32 -4.60
N GLY A 68 -4.59 -17.11 -4.45
CA GLY A 68 -5.46 -17.92 -3.59
C GLY A 68 -5.67 -19.34 -4.13
N ARG A 69 -5.80 -19.50 -5.46
CA ARG A 69 -6.06 -20.79 -6.10
C ARG A 69 -4.81 -21.64 -6.35
N GLU A 70 -3.69 -21.01 -6.67
CA GLU A 70 -2.47 -21.71 -7.11
C GLU A 70 -1.69 -22.35 -5.95
N ARG A 71 -1.12 -23.55 -6.14
CA ARG A 71 -0.15 -24.14 -5.21
C ARG A 71 1.21 -23.44 -5.37
N ALA A 72 1.27 -22.18 -4.92
CA ALA A 72 2.40 -21.29 -5.20
C ALA A 72 3.73 -21.88 -4.68
N PRO A 73 4.86 -21.67 -5.37
CA PRO A 73 6.18 -22.11 -4.93
C PRO A 73 6.63 -21.32 -3.69
N LEU A 74 7.31 -21.98 -2.75
CA LEU A 74 7.82 -21.37 -1.52
C LEU A 74 8.45 -20.00 -1.81
N ARG A 75 7.95 -18.97 -1.13
CA ARG A 75 8.41 -17.60 -1.33
C ARG A 75 9.93 -17.59 -1.08
N ARG A 76 10.74 -17.30 -2.10
CA ARG A 76 12.16 -17.07 -1.88
C ARG A 76 12.30 -15.96 -0.83
N PRO A 77 13.19 -16.09 0.16
CA PRO A 77 13.38 -15.07 1.17
C PRO A 77 13.60 -13.74 0.48
N ARG A 78 12.86 -12.70 0.88
CA ARG A 78 13.12 -11.34 0.38
C ARG A 78 14.60 -11.06 0.70
N PRO A 79 15.41 -10.56 -0.25
CA PRO A 79 16.77 -10.15 0.08
C PRO A 79 16.65 -9.17 1.25
N ARG A 80 17.45 -9.38 2.31
CA ARG A 80 17.49 -8.44 3.44
C ARG A 80 17.68 -7.06 2.82
N ARG A 81 16.76 -6.12 3.06
CA ARG A 81 16.95 -4.72 2.64
C ARG A 81 18.33 -4.33 3.15
N SER A 82 19.26 -4.02 2.24
CA SER A 82 20.57 -3.51 2.63
C SER A 82 20.36 -2.37 3.63
N PRO A 83 21.10 -2.35 4.75
CA PRO A 83 20.93 -1.29 5.72
C PRO A 83 21.29 0.01 5.02
N LEU A 84 20.31 0.91 4.92
CA LEU A 84 20.52 2.34 4.77
C LEU A 84 21.53 2.71 3.65
N ARG A 85 21.09 2.75 2.39
CA ARG A 85 21.65 3.81 1.53
C ARG A 85 21.30 5.13 2.22
N GLY A 86 22.33 5.84 2.64
CA GLY A 86 22.30 6.84 3.70
C GLY A 86 21.09 7.77 3.62
N ARG A 87 20.36 7.85 4.74
CA ARG A 87 19.63 9.09 5.03
C ARG A 87 20.70 10.18 5.12
N PRO A 88 20.67 11.22 4.27
CA PRO A 88 21.53 12.36 4.49
C PRO A 88 21.23 12.90 5.91
N PRO A 89 22.25 13.31 6.68
CA PRO A 89 22.02 13.87 7.99
C PRO A 89 21.02 15.02 7.84
N CYS A 90 20.06 15.08 8.76
CA CYS A 90 19.12 16.19 8.84
C CYS A 90 19.93 17.50 8.78
N ARG A 91 19.81 18.25 7.67
CA ARG A 91 20.28 19.64 7.60
C ARG A 91 19.38 20.48 8.50
N THR A 92 19.64 20.43 9.79
CA THR A 92 19.23 21.47 10.74
C THR A 92 20.39 21.68 11.69
N PRO A 93 21.02 22.87 11.71
CA PRO A 93 22.09 23.16 12.66
C PRO A 93 21.52 23.12 14.07
N ARG A 94 22.03 22.23 14.91
CA ARG A 94 21.86 22.29 16.37
C ARG A 94 23.07 23.00 16.98
N ASP A 95 23.49 24.10 16.38
CA ASP A 95 24.56 24.95 16.89
C ASP A 95 23.99 26.35 17.17
N PRO A 96 23.92 26.79 18.45
CA PRO A 96 23.42 28.12 18.80
C PRO A 96 24.28 29.27 18.24
N ARG A 97 25.52 29.02 17.78
CA ARG A 97 26.37 30.07 17.17
C ARG A 97 25.94 30.41 15.74
N GLY A 98 25.39 29.45 14.98
CA GLY A 98 24.93 29.68 13.60
C GLY A 98 23.64 30.49 13.49
N LEU A 99 22.86 30.59 14.58
CA LEU A 99 21.63 31.40 14.60
C LEU A 99 21.93 32.91 14.57
N ILE A 100 23.05 33.33 15.16
CA ILE A 100 23.44 34.74 15.24
C ILE A 100 23.94 35.25 13.87
N GLU A 101 24.65 34.42 13.10
CA GLU A 101 25.08 34.78 11.73
C GLU A 101 23.89 34.84 10.75
N ALA A 102 22.93 33.93 10.86
CA ALA A 102 21.70 33.96 10.04
C ALA A 102 20.81 35.18 10.36
N ALA A 103 20.81 35.67 11.60
CA ALA A 103 20.08 36.87 11.99
C ALA A 103 20.74 38.18 11.50
N ARG A 104 22.05 38.16 11.22
CA ARG A 104 22.76 39.31 10.62
C ARG A 104 22.54 39.45 9.11
N SER A 105 21.99 38.42 8.47
CA SER A 105 21.60 38.43 7.06
C SER A 105 20.10 38.75 6.92
N GLY A 106 19.73 39.98 7.32
CA GLY A 106 18.42 40.56 7.06
C GLY A 106 18.18 40.87 5.57
N PRO A 107 16.92 41.13 5.16
CA PRO A 107 16.46 40.96 3.79
C PRO A 107 16.82 42.14 2.88
N ALA A 108 17.53 41.87 1.78
CA ALA A 108 17.63 42.81 0.67
C ALA A 108 16.28 42.83 -0.10
N ALA A 109 15.56 43.93 0.09
CA ALA A 109 14.49 44.49 -0.73
C ALA A 109 14.22 43.82 -2.09
N ARG A 110 13.05 43.17 -2.25
CA ARG A 110 12.42 43.02 -3.57
C ARG A 110 11.51 44.22 -3.80
N ARG A 111 12.02 45.18 -4.58
CA ARG A 111 11.24 46.30 -5.13
C ARG A 111 10.40 45.81 -6.31
N GLY A 112 9.09 46.07 -6.22
CA GLY A 112 8.17 46.48 -7.29
C GLY A 112 8.01 45.63 -8.55
N THR A 113 6.80 45.10 -8.77
CA THR A 113 6.02 45.28 -10.02
C THR A 113 4.58 44.83 -9.79
N THR A 114 3.65 45.78 -9.74
CA THR A 114 2.24 45.57 -10.08
C THR A 114 1.97 46.24 -11.43
N PRO A 115 1.19 45.59 -12.30
CA PRO A 115 0.10 46.28 -13.00
C PRO A 115 -1.19 45.45 -12.81
N ARG A 116 -2.24 45.96 -12.15
CA ARG A 116 -3.27 46.89 -12.66
C ARG A 116 -3.99 46.35 -13.91
N GLY A 117 -5.15 45.72 -13.68
CA GLY A 117 -6.16 45.34 -14.68
C GLY A 117 -7.29 44.55 -13.99
N MET A 118 -8.29 45.23 -13.41
CA MET A 118 -9.69 45.25 -13.89
C MET A 118 -10.28 43.84 -14.15
N ALA A 119 -11.01 43.24 -13.21
CA ALA A 119 -12.42 43.46 -12.85
C ALA A 119 -13.41 42.53 -13.59
N ALA A 120 -14.21 41.81 -12.79
CA ALA A 120 -15.57 41.30 -13.07
C ALA A 120 -15.68 40.08 -14.03
N ARG A 121 -16.52 39.04 -13.87
CA ARG A 121 -17.80 38.77 -13.14
C ARG A 121 -17.85 37.25 -12.86
N CYS A 122 -18.13 36.75 -11.66
CA CYS A 122 -19.43 36.51 -11.01
C CYS A 122 -20.53 35.77 -11.84
N ARG A 123 -20.78 34.50 -11.43
CA ARG A 123 -22.06 33.79 -11.21
C ARG A 123 -22.73 32.94 -12.31
N ARG A 124 -22.80 31.63 -11.97
CA ARG A 124 -23.94 30.69 -11.98
C ARG A 124 -24.78 30.55 -13.27
N ALA A 125 -24.62 29.39 -13.92
CA ALA A 125 -25.66 28.78 -14.73
C ALA A 125 -26.60 27.93 -13.84
N ARG A 126 -27.88 28.31 -13.80
CA ARG A 126 -29.00 27.51 -13.28
C ARG A 126 -30.15 27.64 -14.30
N LEU A 127 -30.60 26.49 -14.79
CA LEU A 127 -31.92 26.17 -15.35
C LEU A 127 -32.36 26.87 -16.66
N ALA A 128 -32.46 26.05 -17.71
CA ALA A 128 -33.53 26.06 -18.68
C ALA A 128 -34.06 24.61 -18.77
#